data_AF-A0A1Q7ZYE0-F1
#
_entry.id   AF-A0A1Q7ZYE0-F1
#
_cell.length_a   1.000
_cell.length_b   1.000
_cell.length_c   1.000
_cell.angle_alpha   90.00
_cell.angle_beta   90.00
_cell.angle_gamma   90.00
#
_symmetry.space_group_name_H-M   'P 1'
#
loop_
_entity.id
_entity.type
_entity.pdbx_description
1 polymer ?
#
loop_
_entity_poly.entity_id
_entity_poly.type
_entity_poly.pdbx_seq_one_letter_code
_entity_poly.pdbx_strand_id
1 'polypeptide(L)' 'MASSRSPGPTGAELMGLGALLAGAVVAPILLGIVLDGALHTSPLFLFAGLVVGILASVGVVYVRYVKRYW' A
#
# COMPACT_ATOMS: atom_id res chain seq x y z
N MET A 1 -34.88 15.11 -14.25
CA MET A 1 -33.52 14.58 -14.39
C MET A 1 -33.07 14.08 -13.02
N ALA A 2 -33.11 12.77 -12.78
CA ALA A 2 -32.63 12.20 -11.52
C ALA A 2 -31.10 12.15 -11.54
N SER A 3 -30.45 12.86 -10.63
CA SER A 3 -29.01 12.79 -10.42
C SER A 3 -28.65 11.38 -9.93
N SER A 4 -28.01 10.59 -10.78
CA SER A 4 -27.43 9.29 -10.44
C SER A 4 -26.28 9.49 -9.45
N ARG A 5 -26.60 9.52 -8.15
CA ARG A 5 -25.59 9.48 -7.09
C ARG A 5 -24.91 8.11 -7.18
N SER A 6 -23.68 8.08 -7.70
CA SER A 6 -22.84 6.88 -7.61
C SER A 6 -22.74 6.50 -6.12
N PRO A 7 -23.15 5.29 -5.72
CA PRO A 7 -23.00 4.87 -4.33
C PRO A 7 -21.54 5.02 -3.94
N GLY A 8 -21.28 5.79 -2.87
CA GLY A 8 -19.94 5.91 -2.33
C GLY A 8 -19.37 4.54 -1.91
N PRO A 9 -18.05 4.42 -1.71
CA PRO A 9 -17.44 3.16 -1.32
C PRO A 9 -18.09 2.60 -0.05
N THR A 10 -18.38 1.31 -0.07
CA THR A 10 -18.93 0.59 1.08
C THR A 10 -17.88 0.48 2.19
N GLY A 11 -18.32 0.35 3.45
CA GLY A 11 -17.40 0.20 4.58
C GLY A 11 -16.46 -1.01 4.46
N ALA A 12 -16.95 -2.10 3.86
CA ALA A 12 -16.14 -3.28 3.56
C ALA A 12 -15.05 -3.00 2.52
N GLU A 13 -15.34 -2.20 1.49
CA GLU A 13 -14.34 -1.78 0.50
C GLU A 13 -13.27 -0.90 1.14
N LEU A 14 -13.65 0.05 2.01
CA LEU A 14 -12.70 0.89 2.75
C LEU A 14 -11.78 0.05 3.65
N MET A 15 -12.35 -0.93 4.35
CA MET A 15 -11.58 -1.84 5.21
C MET A 15 -10.62 -2.71 4.38
N GLY A 16 -11.08 -3.24 3.25
CA GLY A 16 -10.23 -4.01 2.32
C GLY A 16 -9.08 -3.18 1.75
N LEU A 17 -9.33 -1.91 1.42
CA LEU A 17 -8.29 -0.99 0.97
C LEU A 17 -7.28 -0.67 2.07
N GLY A 18 -7.77 -0.39 3.29
CA GLY A 18 -6.90 -0.14 4.44
C GLY A 18 -5.99 -1.34 4.72
N ALA A 19 -6.54 -2.56 4.73
CA ALA A 19 -5.76 -3.78 4.92
C ALA A 19 -4.74 -4.01 3.81
N LEU A 20 -5.11 -3.75 2.55
CA LEU A 20 -4.22 -3.93 1.41
C LEU A 20 -3.06 -2.92 1.45
N LEU A 21 -3.33 -1.66 1.76
CA LEU A 21 -2.31 -0.62 1.91
C LEU A 21 -1.39 -0.91 3.11
N ALA A 22 -1.97 -1.29 4.26
CA ALA A 22 -1.19 -1.67 5.43
C ALA A 22 -0.27 -2.86 5.11
N GLY A 23 -0.79 -3.89 4.44
CA GLY A 23 0.00 -5.04 4.00
C GLY A 23 1.12 -4.64 3.03
N ALA A 24 0.82 -3.77 2.06
CA ALA A 24 1.79 -3.29 1.09
C ALA A 24 2.96 -2.51 1.72
N VAL A 25 2.74 -1.84 2.85
CA VAL A 25 3.80 -1.13 3.59
C VAL A 25 4.51 -2.06 4.59
N VAL A 26 3.75 -2.80 5.39
CA VAL A 26 4.30 -3.59 6.50
C VAL A 26 5.11 -4.78 6.00
N ALA A 27 4.64 -5.48 4.95
CA ALA A 27 5.34 -6.66 4.44
C ALA A 27 6.80 -6.39 4.00
N PRO A 28 7.11 -5.38 3.16
CA PRO A 28 8.48 -5.09 2.77
C PRO A 28 9.32 -4.52 3.93
N ILE A 29 8.73 -3.83 4.91
CA ILE A 29 9.44 -3.41 6.12
C ILE A 29 9.88 -4.62 6.94
N LEU A 30 8.98 -5.57 7.19
CA LEU A 30 9.30 -6.80 7.92
C LEU A 30 10.38 -7.61 7.20
N LEU A 31 10.28 -7.71 5.87
CA LEU A 31 11.33 -8.33 5.06
C LEU A 31 12.68 -7.59 5.22
N GLY A 32 12.66 -6.26 5.20
CA GLY A 32 13.84 -5.43 5.43
C GLY A 32 14.50 -5.67 6.79
N ILE A 33 13.70 -5.77 7.86
CA ILE A 33 14.19 -6.07 9.21
C ILE A 33 14.85 -7.46 9.27
N VAL A 34 14.21 -8.47 8.66
CA VAL A 34 14.76 -9.83 8.62
C VAL A 34 16.09 -9.87 7.85
N LEU A 35 16.17 -9.15 6.73
CA LEU A 35 17.40 -9.04 5.93
C LEU A 35 18.50 -8.28 6.68
N ASP A 36 18.17 -7.17 7.33
CA ASP A 36 19.11 -6.39 8.16
C ASP A 36 19.71 -7.25 9.27
N GLY A 37 18.89 -8.09 9.90
CA GLY A 37 19.33 -9.04 10.92
C GLY A 37 20.24 -10.14 10.37
N ALA A 38 19.93 -10.69 9.20
CA ALA A 38 20.75 -11.73 8.58
C ALA A 38 22.09 -11.18 8.05
N LEU A 39 22.08 -9.98 7.47
CA LEU A 39 23.23 -9.39 6.78
C LEU A 39 24.03 -8.41 7.64
N HIS A 40 23.61 -8.15 8.89
CA HIS A 40 24.26 -7.19 9.80
C HIS A 40 24.39 -5.78 9.20
N THR A 41 23.45 -5.43 8.33
CA THR A 41 23.41 -4.16 7.58
C THR A 41 22.39 -3.18 8.16
N SER A 42 21.91 -3.47 9.38
CA SER A 42 20.93 -2.66 10.08
C SER A 42 21.36 -1.18 10.15
N PRO A 43 20.48 -0.22 9.78
CA PRO A 43 19.06 -0.36 9.40
C PRO A 43 18.78 -0.15 7.89
N LEU A 44 19.67 -0.60 7.00
CA LEU A 44 19.62 -0.21 5.59
C LEU A 44 18.46 -0.86 4.81
N PHE A 45 18.24 -2.17 4.99
CA PHE A 45 17.15 -2.88 4.33
C PHE A 45 15.78 -2.53 4.90
N LEU A 46 15.68 -2.12 6.16
CA LEU A 46 14.47 -1.54 6.74
C LEU A 46 14.04 -0.28 5.97
N PHE A 47 14.96 0.67 5.76
CA PHE A 47 14.66 1.88 5.00
C PHE A 47 14.33 1.59 3.53
N ALA A 48 15.04 0.65 2.92
CA ALA A 48 14.70 0.20 1.56
C ALA A 48 13.28 -0.40 1.52
N GLY A 49 12.93 -1.25 2.48
CA GLY A 49 11.60 -1.84 2.63
C GLY A 49 10.50 -0.78 2.80
N LEU A 50 10.76 0.27 3.58
CA LEU A 50 9.85 1.40 3.74
C LEU A 50 9.62 2.14 2.42
N VAL A 51 10.68 2.48 1.68
CA VAL A 51 10.57 3.16 0.39
C VAL A 51 9.78 2.30 -0.60
N VAL A 52 10.09 1.01 -0.68
CA VAL A 52 9.36 0.05 -1.54
C VAL A 52 7.89 -0.01 -1.14
N GLY A 53 7.58 -0.08 0.15
CA GLY A 53 6.20 -0.14 0.64
C GLY A 53 5.37 1.11 0.33
N ILE A 54 5.98 2.29 0.43
CA ILE A 54 5.35 3.56 0.03
C ILE A 54 5.08 3.56 -1.47
N LEU A 55 6.07 3.24 -2.30
CA LEU A 55 5.93 3.21 -3.76
C LEU A 55 4.88 2.19 -4.21
N ALA A 56 4.84 1.01 -3.59
CA ALA A 56 3.84 -0.02 -3.85
C ALA A 56 2.42 0.49 -3.52
N SER A 57 2.25 1.14 -2.37
CA SER A 57 0.96 1.71 -1.95
C SER A 57 0.48 2.81 -2.90
N VAL A 58 1.38 3.70 -3.31
CA VAL A 58 1.10 4.73 -4.32
C VAL A 58 0.70 4.07 -5.64
N GLY A 59 1.42 3.04 -6.09
CA GLY A 59 1.10 2.29 -7.30
C GLY A 59 -0.28 1.64 -7.26
N VAL A 60 -0.63 1.00 -6.13
CA VAL A 60 -1.97 0.42 -5.92
C VAL A 60 -3.06 1.48 -6.07
N VAL A 61 -2.91 2.63 -5.39
CA VAL A 61 -3.89 3.71 -5.45
C VAL A 61 -3.98 4.28 -6.87
N TYR A 62 -2.83 4.52 -7.51
CA TYR A 62 -2.77 5.04 -8.86
C TYR A 62 -3.47 4.12 -9.88
N VAL A 63 -3.17 2.82 -9.84
CA VAL A 63 -3.75 1.85 -10.78
C VAL A 63 -5.26 1.66 -10.54
N ARG A 64 -5.70 1.58 -9.27
CA ARG A 64 -7.11 1.31 -8.95
C ARG A 64 -8.02 2.52 -9.13
N TYR A 65 -7.53 3.71 -8.83
CA TYR A 65 -8.33 4.92 -8.81
C TYR A 65 -7.96 5.83 -9.98
N VAL A 66 -6.73 6.32 -10.05
CA VAL A 66 -6.37 7.37 -11.01
C VAL A 66 -6.45 6.89 -12.46
N LYS A 67 -5.82 5.75 -12.79
CA LYS A 67 -5.87 5.17 -14.14
C LYS A 67 -7.27 4.72 -14.55
N ARG A 68 -8.18 4.51 -13.61
CA ARG A 68 -9.55 4.08 -13.91
C ARG A 68 -10.45 5.23 -14.35
N TYR A 69 -10.09 6.48 -14.05
CA TYR A 69 -10.88 7.68 -14.37
C TYR A 69 -10.36 8.48 -15.57
N TRP A 70 -9.19 8.12 -16.13
CA TRP A 70 -8.61 8.68 -17.35
C TRP A 70 -8.56 7.62 -18.44
#